data_AF-A0A1W2CMW6-F1
#
_entry.id   AF-A0A1W2CMW6-F1
#
_cell.length_a   1.000
_cell.length_b   1.000
_cell.length_c   1.000
_cell.angle_alpha   90.00
_cell.angle_beta   90.00
_cell.angle_gamma   90.00
#
_symmetry.space_group_name_H-M   'P 1'
#
loop_
_entity.id
_entity.type
_entity.pdbx_description
1 polymer ?
#
loop_
_entity_poly.entity_id
_entity_poly.type
_entity_poly.pdbx_seq_one_letter_code
_entity_poly.pdbx_strand_id
1 'polypeptide(L)'
;MLKGCLFENGSGVKLLGELSDLKTLHDTVRKVRSVVVDYELAGTAASALLVDFLEKIEGAYSGRGLKEQAVIQHTDYTYYGFACSWVELLMINSLLRSLADYTVTDELDDVNMLLLEHLIRKAVVYMDREDVSGIRHYIGKPFVCLDIRRFITNFSFNNAEFEGRADRDYLKSIQQYLSTYFEGSKQHN
;
A
#
# COMPACT_ATOMS: atom_id res chain seq x y z
N MET A 1 14.42 -10.58 -2.51
CA MET A 1 13.22 -10.37 -1.66
C MET A 1 12.95 -8.89 -1.49
N LEU A 2 11.68 -8.46 -1.60
CA LEU A 2 11.23 -7.11 -1.22
C LEU A 2 11.64 -6.76 0.21
N LYS A 3 12.07 -5.53 0.40
CA LYS A 3 12.53 -4.93 1.64
C LYS A 3 11.90 -3.55 1.80
N GLY A 4 11.77 -3.12 3.04
CA GLY A 4 11.40 -1.75 3.35
C GLY A 4 12.19 -1.20 4.52
N CYS A 5 12.56 0.08 4.37
CA CYS A 5 13.18 0.89 5.41
C CYS A 5 12.48 2.24 5.52
N LEU A 6 12.49 2.79 6.73
CA LEU A 6 11.94 4.12 7.00
C LEU A 6 12.96 5.20 6.64
N PHE A 7 12.47 6.38 6.28
CA PHE A 7 13.30 7.58 6.33
C PHE A 7 13.59 7.98 7.79
N GLU A 8 14.69 8.70 8.00
CA GLU A 8 15.16 9.14 9.33
C GLU A 8 14.14 10.05 10.04
N ASN A 9 13.25 10.70 9.31
CA ASN A 9 12.17 11.55 9.84
C ASN A 9 10.86 10.78 10.12
N GLY A 10 10.82 9.46 9.93
CA GLY A 10 9.68 8.59 10.27
C GLY A 10 8.43 8.72 9.37
N SER A 11 8.41 9.64 8.40
CA SER A 11 7.19 9.98 7.64
C SER A 11 7.04 9.25 6.31
N GLY A 12 8.08 8.57 5.82
CA GLY A 12 7.98 7.78 4.59
C GLY A 12 8.78 6.48 4.63
N VAL A 13 8.49 5.66 3.63
CA VAL A 13 9.00 4.30 3.44
C VAL A 13 9.73 4.25 2.10
N LYS A 14 10.92 3.66 2.09
CA LYS A 14 11.54 3.18 0.86
C LYS A 14 11.17 1.72 0.68
N LEU A 15 10.57 1.38 -0.45
CA LEU A 15 10.40 0.01 -0.92
C LEU A 15 11.58 -0.33 -1.81
N LEU A 16 12.34 -1.35 -1.44
CA LEU A 16 13.56 -1.79 -2.12
C LEU A 16 13.45 -3.28 -2.45
N GLY A 17 14.03 -3.72 -3.55
CA GLY A 17 14.06 -5.13 -3.92
C GLY A 17 15.03 -5.38 -5.06
N GLU A 18 15.28 -6.64 -5.38
CA GLU A 18 15.91 -7.00 -6.65
C GLU A 18 14.92 -6.78 -7.81
N LEU A 19 15.44 -6.83 -9.03
CA LEU A 19 14.65 -6.62 -10.23
C LEU A 19 13.46 -7.59 -10.32
N SER A 20 13.68 -8.87 -9.98
CA SER A 20 12.66 -9.90 -9.95
C SER A 20 11.57 -9.58 -8.94
N ASP A 21 11.94 -9.16 -7.72
CA ASP A 21 10.99 -8.83 -6.65
C ASP A 21 10.04 -7.70 -7.04
N LEU A 22 10.57 -6.64 -7.67
CA LEU A 22 9.77 -5.51 -8.11
C LEU A 22 8.87 -5.87 -9.28
N LYS A 23 9.33 -6.74 -10.19
CA LYS A 23 8.50 -7.24 -11.29
C LYS A 23 7.35 -8.10 -10.77
N THR A 24 7.61 -8.99 -9.83
CA THR A 24 6.55 -9.81 -9.23
C THR A 24 5.52 -8.96 -8.49
N LEU A 25 5.97 -7.93 -7.77
CA LEU A 25 5.07 -6.97 -7.13
C LEU A 25 4.22 -6.20 -8.16
N HIS A 26 4.85 -5.72 -9.22
CA HIS A 26 4.17 -5.03 -10.32
C HIS A 26 3.09 -5.92 -10.94
N ASP A 27 3.39 -7.20 -11.19
CA ASP A 27 2.44 -8.15 -11.76
C ASP A 27 1.26 -8.41 -10.82
N THR A 28 1.51 -8.58 -9.51
CA THR A 28 0.44 -8.69 -8.50
C THR A 28 -0.48 -7.47 -8.51
N VAL A 29 0.08 -6.25 -8.46
CA VAL A 29 -0.71 -5.01 -8.47
C VAL A 29 -1.49 -4.88 -9.78
N ARG A 30 -0.89 -5.26 -10.91
CA ARG A 30 -1.53 -5.22 -12.23
C ARG A 30 -2.69 -6.21 -12.33
N LYS A 31 -2.52 -7.43 -11.83
CA LYS A 31 -3.60 -8.44 -11.73
C LYS A 31 -4.76 -7.88 -10.92
N VAL A 32 -4.50 -7.37 -9.72
CA VAL A 32 -5.57 -6.85 -8.86
C VAL A 32 -6.24 -5.60 -9.44
N ARG A 33 -5.47 -4.71 -10.09
CA ARG A 33 -6.01 -3.54 -10.81
C ARG A 33 -6.97 -3.93 -11.94
N SER A 34 -6.85 -5.12 -12.54
CA SER A 34 -7.76 -5.56 -13.59
C SER A 34 -9.23 -5.52 -13.16
N VAL A 35 -9.52 -5.76 -11.87
CA VAL A 35 -10.87 -5.62 -11.31
C VAL A 35 -11.42 -4.20 -11.54
N VAL A 36 -10.63 -3.16 -11.31
CA VAL A 36 -11.07 -1.77 -11.54
C VAL A 36 -11.36 -1.50 -13.01
N VAL A 37 -10.60 -2.13 -13.90
CA VAL A 37 -10.79 -2.04 -15.36
C VAL A 37 -12.05 -2.77 -15.79
N ASP A 38 -12.27 -3.99 -15.30
CA ASP A 38 -13.41 -4.85 -15.64
C ASP A 38 -14.75 -4.23 -15.20
N TYR A 39 -14.74 -3.44 -14.13
CA TYR A 39 -15.91 -2.68 -13.67
C TYR A 39 -16.07 -1.31 -14.34
N GLU A 40 -15.18 -0.95 -15.28
CA GLU A 40 -15.13 0.34 -16.00
C GLU A 40 -14.91 1.56 -15.09
N LEU A 41 -14.13 1.42 -14.03
CA LEU A 41 -13.94 2.43 -12.99
C LEU A 41 -12.57 3.14 -13.07
N ALA A 42 -12.01 3.25 -14.27
CA ALA A 42 -10.67 3.79 -14.51
C ALA A 42 -10.48 5.24 -14.06
N GLY A 43 -11.56 6.02 -13.94
CA GLY A 43 -11.53 7.43 -13.49
C GLY A 43 -11.66 7.64 -11.98
N THR A 44 -11.70 6.57 -11.18
CA THR A 44 -11.85 6.67 -9.72
C THR A 44 -10.52 6.95 -9.02
N ALA A 45 -10.56 7.48 -7.79
CA ALA A 45 -9.35 7.67 -6.98
C ALA A 45 -8.64 6.34 -6.64
N ALA A 46 -9.38 5.24 -6.54
CA ALA A 46 -8.79 3.90 -6.39
C ALA A 46 -7.96 3.51 -7.64
N SER A 47 -8.49 3.77 -8.83
CA SER A 47 -7.76 3.56 -10.09
C SER A 47 -6.49 4.41 -10.15
N ALA A 48 -6.60 5.71 -9.86
CA ALA A 48 -5.47 6.63 -9.87
C ALA A 48 -4.36 6.17 -8.91
N LEU A 49 -4.72 5.83 -7.67
CA LEU A 49 -3.77 5.35 -6.67
C LEU A 49 -3.03 4.07 -7.10
N LEU A 50 -3.73 3.11 -7.71
CA LEU A 50 -3.09 1.89 -8.21
C LEU A 50 -2.21 2.14 -9.44
N VAL A 51 -2.60 3.08 -10.32
CA VAL A 51 -1.79 3.49 -11.48
C VAL A 51 -0.51 4.16 -11.01
N ASP A 52 -0.60 5.15 -10.12
CA ASP A 52 0.56 5.87 -9.58
C ASP A 52 1.54 4.90 -8.91
N PHE A 53 1.03 3.89 -8.19
CA PHE A 53 1.87 2.88 -7.58
C PHE A 53 2.56 1.96 -8.61
N LEU A 54 1.84 1.54 -9.66
CA LEU A 54 2.44 0.77 -10.76
C LEU A 54 3.56 1.55 -11.44
N GLU A 55 3.34 2.84 -11.71
CA GLU A 55 4.34 3.72 -12.31
C GLU A 55 5.59 3.88 -11.42
N LYS A 56 5.41 3.95 -10.10
CA LYS A 56 6.53 3.96 -9.14
C LYS A 56 7.33 2.66 -9.18
N ILE A 57 6.67 1.51 -9.22
CA ILE A 57 7.34 0.21 -9.32
C ILE A 57 8.07 0.08 -10.66
N GLU A 58 7.43 0.46 -11.77
CA GLU A 58 8.03 0.45 -13.10
C GLU A 58 9.24 1.38 -13.19
N GLY A 59 9.11 2.60 -12.66
CA GLY A 59 10.21 3.55 -12.57
C GLY A 59 11.40 2.97 -11.81
N ALA A 60 11.16 2.26 -10.71
CA ALA A 60 12.20 1.62 -9.91
C ALA A 60 13.00 0.57 -10.70
N TYR A 61 12.33 -0.42 -11.30
CA TYR A 61 13.04 -1.47 -12.04
C TYR A 61 13.54 -1.02 -13.43
N SER A 62 13.02 0.09 -13.97
CA SER A 62 13.50 0.71 -15.22
C SER A 62 14.69 1.66 -15.01
N GLY A 63 15.19 1.79 -13.77
CA GLY A 63 16.35 2.60 -13.43
C GLY A 63 16.07 4.10 -13.24
N ARG A 64 14.80 4.52 -13.19
CA ARG A 64 14.37 5.89 -12.86
C ARG A 64 14.15 6.12 -11.36
N GLY A 65 14.08 5.05 -10.57
CA GLY A 65 13.85 5.11 -9.12
C GLY A 65 15.13 5.14 -8.29
N LEU A 66 14.97 4.80 -7.01
CA LEU A 66 16.07 4.65 -6.05
C LEU A 66 16.93 3.45 -6.40
N LYS A 67 18.23 3.58 -6.16
CA LYS A 67 19.21 2.50 -6.31
C LYS A 67 20.13 2.49 -5.10
N GLU A 68 20.21 1.36 -4.41
CA GLU A 68 21.07 1.16 -3.25
C GLU A 68 22.01 -0.03 -3.49
N GLN A 69 23.29 0.16 -3.24
CA GLN A 69 24.29 -0.91 -3.33
C GLN A 69 24.54 -1.48 -1.94
N ALA A 70 24.63 -2.80 -1.82
CA ALA A 70 25.02 -3.47 -0.59
C ALA A 70 26.00 -4.59 -0.89
N VAL A 71 27.02 -4.73 -0.03
CA VAL A 71 27.96 -5.84 -0.09
C VAL A 71 27.55 -6.85 0.98
N ILE A 72 27.10 -8.04 0.56
CA ILE A 72 26.72 -9.13 1.47
C ILE A 72 27.62 -10.31 1.17
N GLN A 73 28.39 -10.76 2.16
CA GLN A 73 29.32 -11.90 2.00
C GLN A 73 30.23 -11.78 0.76
N HIS A 74 30.83 -10.61 0.56
CA HIS A 74 31.71 -10.29 -0.58
C HIS A 74 31.03 -10.32 -1.97
N THR A 75 29.70 -10.34 -2.03
CA THR A 75 28.94 -10.20 -3.27
C THR A 75 28.26 -8.84 -3.31
N ASP A 76 28.38 -8.14 -4.42
CA ASP A 76 27.71 -6.86 -4.68
C ASP A 76 26.26 -7.10 -5.09
N TYR A 77 25.33 -6.56 -4.31
CA TYR A 77 23.91 -6.56 -4.59
C TYR A 77 23.44 -5.15 -4.91
N THR A 78 22.70 -5.02 -6.01
CA THR A 78 21.99 -3.81 -6.36
C THR A 78 20.52 -3.97 -6.02
N TYR A 79 20.04 -3.12 -5.12
CA TYR A 79 18.62 -2.97 -4.84
C TYR A 79 18.05 -1.78 -5.60
N TYR A 80 16.87 -1.97 -6.15
CA TYR A 80 16.08 -0.96 -6.85
C TYR A 80 14.86 -0.64 -6.02
N GLY A 81 14.31 0.56 -6.16
CA GLY A 81 13.12 0.90 -5.41
C GLY A 81 12.57 2.29 -5.62
N PHE A 82 11.67 2.68 -4.74
CA PHE A 82 11.03 3.98 -4.76
C PHE A 82 10.62 4.41 -3.34
N ALA A 83 10.35 5.69 -3.19
CA ALA A 83 9.83 6.27 -1.97
C ALA A 83 8.29 6.35 -2.03
N CYS A 84 7.63 6.07 -0.92
CA CYS A 84 6.20 6.34 -0.73
C CYS A 84 5.94 6.75 0.72
N SER A 85 4.77 7.34 1.00
CA SER A 85 4.35 7.52 2.40
C SER A 85 3.89 6.18 2.96
N TRP A 86 3.97 5.99 4.28
CA TRP A 86 3.44 4.78 4.92
C TRP A 86 1.91 4.71 4.81
N VAL A 87 1.24 5.87 4.71
CA VAL A 87 -0.21 5.99 4.50
C VAL A 87 -0.58 5.53 3.10
N GLU A 88 0.13 6.02 2.08
CA GLU A 88 -0.06 5.57 0.70
C GLU A 88 0.07 4.04 0.64
N LEU A 89 1.11 3.48 1.27
CA LEU A 89 1.32 2.03 1.32
C LEU A 89 0.18 1.29 2.03
N LEU A 90 -0.31 1.82 3.16
CA LEU A 90 -1.47 1.28 3.88
C LEU A 90 -2.72 1.25 3.00
N MET A 91 -2.99 2.35 2.29
CA MET A 91 -4.15 2.50 1.42
C MET A 91 -4.08 1.54 0.23
N ILE A 92 -2.92 1.43 -0.41
CA ILE A 92 -2.68 0.48 -1.50
C ILE A 92 -2.85 -0.95 -1.02
N ASN A 93 -2.19 -1.33 0.08
CA ASN A 93 -2.29 -2.70 0.59
C ASN A 93 -3.74 -3.08 0.91
N SER A 94 -4.50 -2.14 1.46
CA SER A 94 -5.91 -2.37 1.78
C SER A 94 -6.78 -2.52 0.53
N LEU A 95 -6.56 -1.68 -0.50
CA LEU A 95 -7.19 -1.85 -1.81
C LEU A 95 -6.86 -3.21 -2.41
N LEU A 96 -5.58 -3.59 -2.40
CA LEU A 96 -5.13 -4.87 -2.95
C LEU A 96 -5.85 -6.04 -2.28
N ARG A 97 -5.90 -6.05 -0.94
CA ARG A 97 -6.58 -7.11 -0.17
C ARG A 97 -8.06 -7.21 -0.50
N SER A 98 -8.75 -6.09 -0.66
CA SER A 98 -10.19 -6.12 -0.93
C SER A 98 -10.56 -6.43 -2.36
N LEU A 99 -9.67 -6.14 -3.29
CA LEU A 99 -9.87 -6.46 -4.70
C LEU A 99 -9.35 -7.86 -5.04
N ALA A 100 -8.47 -8.44 -4.24
CA ALA A 100 -7.91 -9.78 -4.45
C ALA A 100 -8.99 -10.86 -4.56
N ASP A 101 -10.05 -10.78 -3.75
CA ASP A 101 -11.17 -11.73 -3.77
C ASP A 101 -11.98 -11.71 -5.08
N TYR A 102 -11.79 -10.67 -5.91
CA TYR A 102 -12.49 -10.47 -7.18
C TYR A 102 -11.61 -10.73 -8.40
N THR A 103 -10.40 -11.24 -8.21
CA THR A 103 -9.49 -11.64 -9.30
C THR A 103 -8.85 -12.99 -9.00
N VAL A 104 -8.24 -13.61 -9.99
CA VAL A 104 -7.50 -14.86 -9.80
C VAL A 104 -6.10 -14.51 -9.30
N THR A 105 -5.86 -14.70 -8.01
CA THR A 105 -4.55 -14.58 -7.38
C THR A 105 -3.88 -15.94 -7.21
N ASP A 106 -2.54 -15.94 -7.16
CA ASP A 106 -1.72 -17.09 -6.81
C ASP A 106 -0.98 -16.89 -5.46
N GLU A 107 -0.27 -17.92 -5.01
CA GLU A 107 0.47 -17.88 -3.73
C GLU A 107 1.52 -16.75 -3.68
N LEU A 108 2.10 -16.36 -4.83
CA LEU A 108 3.09 -15.30 -4.88
C LEU A 108 2.44 -13.92 -4.75
N ASP A 109 1.23 -13.75 -5.30
CA ASP A 109 0.43 -12.54 -5.09
C ASP A 109 0.11 -12.35 -3.59
N ASP A 110 -0.28 -13.43 -2.91
CA ASP A 110 -0.55 -13.40 -1.47
C ASP A 110 0.70 -13.05 -0.65
N VAL A 111 1.85 -13.61 -1.02
CA VAL A 111 3.14 -13.28 -0.41
C VAL A 111 3.48 -11.80 -0.61
N ASN A 112 3.28 -11.25 -1.80
CA ASN A 112 3.55 -9.83 -2.08
C ASN A 112 2.66 -8.92 -1.22
N MET A 113 1.37 -9.20 -1.12
CA MET A 113 0.45 -8.46 -0.25
C MET A 113 0.85 -8.57 1.24
N LEU A 114 1.22 -9.77 1.70
CA LEU A 114 1.73 -9.98 3.06
C LEU A 114 3.04 -9.22 3.32
N LEU A 115 3.92 -9.11 2.33
CA LEU A 115 5.16 -8.35 2.45
C LEU A 115 4.87 -6.85 2.58
N LEU A 116 3.98 -6.28 1.76
CA LEU A 116 3.58 -4.88 1.91
C LEU A 116 3.00 -4.63 3.32
N GLU A 117 2.14 -5.53 3.78
CA GLU A 117 1.56 -5.49 5.12
C GLU A 117 2.64 -5.50 6.22
N HIS A 118 3.63 -6.39 6.10
CA HIS A 118 4.76 -6.46 7.02
C HIS A 118 5.56 -5.14 7.03
N LEU A 119 5.78 -4.54 5.87
CA LEU A 119 6.51 -3.28 5.74
C LEU A 119 5.74 -2.10 6.36
N ILE A 120 4.41 -2.06 6.21
CA ILE A 120 3.57 -1.08 6.90
C ILE A 120 3.69 -1.26 8.43
N ARG A 121 3.56 -2.49 8.94
CA ARG A 121 3.69 -2.76 10.39
C ARG A 121 5.03 -2.28 10.91
N LYS A 122 6.11 -2.55 10.19
CA LYS A 122 7.46 -2.10 10.53
C LYS A 122 7.58 -0.58 10.50
N ALA A 123 6.96 0.08 9.52
CA ALA A 123 6.97 1.53 9.39
C ALA A 123 6.28 2.22 10.58
N VAL A 124 5.13 1.68 11.00
CA VAL A 124 4.30 2.29 12.05
C VAL A 124 4.84 2.01 13.47
N VAL A 125 5.73 1.02 13.67
CA VAL A 125 6.34 0.72 14.98
C VAL A 125 7.15 1.89 15.56
N TYR A 126 7.69 2.76 14.71
CA TYR A 126 8.51 3.90 15.12
C TYR A 126 7.71 5.17 15.44
N MET A 127 6.37 5.11 15.33
CA MET A 127 5.45 6.20 15.66
C MET A 127 4.93 6.07 17.11
N ASP A 128 4.43 7.15 17.70
CA ASP A 128 3.95 7.20 19.11
C ASP A 128 2.88 6.11 19.41
N ARG A 129 3.02 5.42 20.54
CA ARG A 129 2.38 4.11 20.82
C ARG A 129 0.86 4.19 21.00
N GLU A 130 0.32 5.29 21.53
CA GLU A 130 -1.13 5.40 21.77
C GLU A 130 -1.92 5.58 20.47
N ASP A 131 -1.44 6.42 19.56
CA ASP A 131 -2.11 6.75 18.30
C ASP A 131 -1.95 5.65 17.22
N VAL A 132 -0.98 4.76 17.36
CA VAL A 132 -0.72 3.63 16.43
C VAL A 132 -1.69 2.46 16.60
N SER A 133 -2.28 2.30 17.79
CA SER A 133 -3.14 1.16 18.13
C SER A 133 -4.36 1.04 17.21
N GLY A 134 -5.00 2.16 16.88
CA GLY A 134 -6.12 2.23 15.95
C GLY A 134 -5.71 1.88 14.52
N ILE A 135 -4.54 2.33 14.04
CA ILE A 135 -4.07 2.00 12.68
C ILE A 135 -3.76 0.52 12.56
N ARG A 136 -3.11 -0.08 13.57
CA ARG A 136 -2.83 -1.53 13.60
C ARG A 136 -4.10 -2.37 13.50
N HIS A 137 -5.23 -1.88 13.98
CA HIS A 137 -6.52 -2.56 13.87
C HIS A 137 -6.95 -2.75 12.41
N TYR A 138 -6.55 -1.85 11.50
CA TYR A 138 -6.94 -1.86 10.08
C TYR A 138 -5.93 -2.60 9.19
N ILE A 139 -4.70 -2.79 9.65
CA ILE A 139 -3.68 -3.53 8.89
C ILE A 139 -4.12 -4.98 8.72
N GLY A 140 -4.18 -5.44 7.47
CA GLY A 140 -4.54 -6.82 7.11
C GLY A 140 -6.03 -7.11 7.14
N LYS A 141 -6.88 -6.12 7.45
CA LYS A 141 -8.33 -6.28 7.34
C LYS A 141 -8.81 -5.95 5.93
N PRO A 142 -9.52 -6.85 5.25
CA PRO A 142 -10.21 -6.49 4.02
C PRO A 142 -11.41 -5.58 4.33
N PHE A 143 -11.71 -4.67 3.42
CA PHE A 143 -12.99 -3.99 3.34
C PHE A 143 -14.11 -5.01 3.12
N VAL A 144 -15.04 -5.08 4.07
CA VAL A 144 -16.29 -5.84 3.90
C VAL A 144 -17.30 -4.90 3.24
N CYS A 145 -17.37 -4.91 1.92
CA CYS A 145 -18.41 -4.21 1.17
C CYS A 145 -19.19 -5.21 0.33
N LEU A 146 -20.51 -5.23 0.49
CA LEU A 146 -21.40 -6.09 -0.30
C LEU A 146 -21.44 -5.69 -1.79
N ASP A 147 -20.97 -4.48 -2.13
CA ASP A 147 -20.96 -3.95 -3.49
C ASP A 147 -19.57 -3.35 -3.81
N ILE A 148 -18.77 -4.12 -4.54
CA ILE A 148 -17.42 -3.72 -4.95
C ILE A 148 -17.41 -2.51 -5.88
N ARG A 149 -18.43 -2.35 -6.74
CA ARG A 149 -18.54 -1.18 -7.63
C ARG A 149 -18.71 0.08 -6.80
N ARG A 150 -19.62 0.03 -5.81
CA ARG A 150 -19.83 1.13 -4.86
C ARG A 150 -18.60 1.42 -4.02
N PHE A 151 -17.87 0.39 -3.58
CA PHE A 151 -16.60 0.56 -2.87
C PHE A 151 -15.57 1.32 -3.71
N ILE A 152 -15.26 0.85 -4.92
CA ILE A 152 -14.27 1.48 -5.81
C ILE A 152 -14.67 2.92 -6.16
N THR A 153 -15.98 3.16 -6.37
CA THR A 153 -16.50 4.50 -6.71
C THR A 153 -16.38 5.49 -5.56
N ASN A 154 -16.64 5.04 -4.33
CA ASN A 154 -16.63 5.92 -3.15
C ASN A 154 -15.24 6.06 -2.52
N PHE A 155 -14.30 5.19 -2.86
CA PHE A 155 -12.92 5.30 -2.39
C PHE A 155 -12.34 6.64 -2.83
N SER A 156 -11.91 7.45 -1.87
CA SER A 156 -11.25 8.73 -2.10
C SER A 156 -9.92 8.76 -1.36
N PHE A 157 -8.80 8.93 -2.05
CA PHE A 157 -7.51 9.14 -1.40
C PHE A 157 -6.82 10.34 -2.02
N ASN A 158 -6.49 11.33 -1.20
CA ASN A 158 -5.72 12.49 -1.62
C ASN A 158 -4.55 12.68 -0.65
N ASN A 159 -3.33 12.40 -1.12
CA ASN A 159 -2.13 12.48 -0.30
C ASN A 159 -1.91 13.89 0.29
N ALA A 160 -2.39 14.95 -0.39
CA ALA A 160 -2.29 16.33 0.11
C ALA A 160 -3.18 16.62 1.33
N GLU A 161 -4.27 15.85 1.55
CA GLU A 161 -5.09 15.96 2.77
C GLU A 161 -4.33 15.50 4.03
N PHE A 162 -3.23 14.79 3.78
CA PHE A 162 -2.41 14.06 4.73
C PHE A 162 -1.00 14.66 4.88
N GLU A 163 -0.68 15.76 4.19
CA GLU A 163 0.62 16.43 4.31
C GLU A 163 0.52 17.68 5.21
N GLY A 164 1.39 17.81 6.21
CA GLY A 164 1.58 19.07 6.98
C GLY A 164 0.85 19.21 8.32
N ARG A 165 0.30 18.15 8.92
CA ARG A 165 -0.31 18.18 10.27
C ARG A 165 0.65 17.64 11.34
N ALA A 166 0.51 18.10 12.58
CA ALA A 166 1.21 17.50 13.72
C ALA A 166 0.88 15.99 13.79
N ASP A 167 1.89 15.15 14.06
CA ASP A 167 1.80 13.68 13.96
C ASP A 167 0.53 13.09 14.61
N ARG A 168 0.08 13.63 15.73
CA ARG A 168 -1.14 13.17 16.43
C ARG A 168 -2.44 13.47 15.68
N ASP A 169 -2.65 14.71 15.22
CA ASP A 169 -3.87 15.09 14.49
C ASP A 169 -3.92 14.44 13.10
N TYR A 170 -2.73 14.18 12.56
CA TYR A 170 -2.53 13.39 11.36
C TYR A 170 -3.02 11.95 11.52
N LEU A 171 -2.55 11.23 12.54
CA LEU A 171 -2.93 9.85 12.81
C LEU A 171 -4.44 9.71 13.11
N LYS A 172 -5.03 10.66 13.83
CA LYS A 172 -6.49 10.69 14.08
C LYS A 172 -7.31 10.86 12.79
N SER A 173 -6.87 11.73 11.89
CA SER A 173 -7.54 11.95 10.61
C SER A 173 -7.52 10.67 9.76
N ILE A 174 -6.38 9.95 9.77
CA ILE A 174 -6.25 8.65 9.11
C ILE A 174 -7.16 7.62 9.77
N GLN A 175 -7.16 7.49 11.10
CA GLN A 175 -8.04 6.55 11.80
C GLN A 175 -9.52 6.81 11.48
N GLN A 176 -9.97 8.06 11.48
CA GLN A 176 -11.35 8.42 11.15
C GLN A 176 -11.69 8.08 9.68
N TYR A 177 -10.76 8.36 8.78
CA TYR A 177 -10.87 7.94 7.39
C TYR A 177 -11.02 6.41 7.31
N LEU A 178 -10.10 5.65 7.94
CA LEU A 178 -10.15 4.19 7.94
C LEU A 178 -11.47 3.69 8.56
N SER A 179 -11.93 4.21 9.71
CA SER A 179 -13.24 3.84 10.28
C SER A 179 -14.39 4.00 9.27
N THR A 180 -14.38 5.07 8.47
CA THR A 180 -15.43 5.32 7.46
C THR A 180 -15.50 4.20 6.41
N TYR A 181 -14.35 3.67 6.00
CA TYR A 181 -14.29 2.65 4.95
C TYR A 181 -14.25 1.21 5.50
N PHE A 182 -13.63 0.98 6.66
CA PHE A 182 -13.39 -0.34 7.25
C PHE A 182 -14.38 -0.74 8.35
N GLU A 183 -15.14 0.18 8.95
CA GLU A 183 -16.18 -0.11 9.95
C GLU A 183 -17.59 0.05 9.35
N GLY A 184 -17.83 -0.63 8.23
CA GLY A 184 -19.07 -0.55 7.46
C GLY A 184 -19.89 -1.84 7.37
N SER A 185 -20.18 -2.51 8.49
CA SER A 185 -21.25 -3.54 8.56
C SER A 185 -21.70 -3.87 9.99
N LYS A 186 -22.08 -2.85 10.77
CA LYS A 186 -22.91 -3.05 11.98
C LYS A 186 -24.07 -2.06 12.05
N GLN A 187 -24.86 -1.95 10.99
CA GLN A 187 -26.25 -1.48 11.08
C GLN A 187 -27.07 -2.16 9.99
N HIS A 188 -27.51 -3.40 10.24
CA HIS A 188 -28.80 -3.97 9.80
C HIS A 188 -28.83 -5.48 10.13
N ASN A 189 -29.21 -5.78 11.38
CA ASN A 189 -30.21 -6.77 11.80
C ASN A 189 -30.00 -7.10 13.28
#